data_AF-A0A2N5I776-F1
#
_entry.id   AF-A0A2N5I776-F1
#
_cell.length_a   1.000
_cell.length_b   1.000
_cell.length_c   1.000
_cell.angle_alpha   90.00
_cell.angle_beta   90.00
_cell.angle_gamma   90.00
#
_symmetry.space_group_name_H-M   'P 1'
#
loop_
_entity.id
_entity.type
_entity.pdbx_description
1 polymer ?
#
loop_
_entity_poly.entity_id
_entity_poly.type
_entity_poly.pdbx_seq_one_letter_code
_entity_poly.pdbx_strand_id
1 'polypeptide(L)'
;MKIRSIRKCVELEVFDIHIKRGFTIIIEVFNRSNDYVGFAMTTYQKYECFTGVGYHKNQKECALAAYNDLLSQISRDCTLK
;
A
#
# COMPACT_ATOMS: atom_id res chain seq x y z
N MET A 1 2.75 6.33 -27.80
CA MET A 1 2.55 6.40 -26.34
C MET A 1 3.58 7.37 -25.76
N LYS A 2 3.15 8.46 -25.11
CA LYS A 2 4.06 9.48 -24.57
C LYS A 2 3.99 9.42 -23.05
N ILE A 3 4.96 8.75 -22.44
CA ILE A 3 5.06 8.65 -20.98
C ILE A 3 5.63 9.97 -20.47
N ARG A 4 4.88 10.66 -19.60
CA ARG A 4 5.29 11.91 -18.97
C ARG A 4 5.55 11.62 -17.50
N SER A 5 6.80 11.72 -17.05
CA SER A 5 7.12 11.67 -15.62
C SER A 5 6.69 13.00 -14.99
N ILE A 6 5.69 12.97 -14.10
CA ILE A 6 5.09 14.18 -13.53
C ILE A 6 5.87 14.65 -12.29
N ARG A 7 6.64 13.78 -11.60
CA ARG A 7 7.47 14.11 -10.43
C ARG A 7 8.57 13.07 -10.19
N LYS A 8 9.78 13.50 -9.81
CA LYS A 8 10.79 12.66 -9.14
C LYS A 8 10.33 12.48 -7.68
N CYS A 9 9.91 11.28 -7.27
CA CYS A 9 9.82 10.95 -5.84
C CYS A 9 11.24 10.87 -5.30
N VAL A 10 11.53 11.64 -4.25
CA VAL A 10 12.89 11.82 -3.73
C VAL A 10 13.20 10.81 -2.63
N GLU A 11 12.15 10.30 -1.95
CA GLU A 11 12.28 9.41 -0.80
C GLU A 11 11.21 8.31 -0.87
N LEU A 12 11.67 7.05 -0.77
CA LEU A 12 10.87 5.84 -0.65
C LEU A 12 11.19 5.21 0.70
N GLU A 13 10.17 4.99 1.52
CA GLU A 13 10.27 4.18 2.73
C GLU A 13 9.41 2.94 2.58
N VAL A 14 9.94 1.79 2.99
CA VAL A 14 9.28 0.49 2.88
C VAL A 14 9.04 -0.07 4.27
N PHE A 15 7.79 -0.43 4.56
CA PHE A 15 7.38 -1.08 5.80
C PHE A 15 7.03 -2.54 5.52
N ASP A 16 7.67 -3.46 6.24
CA ASP A 16 7.37 -4.89 6.16
C ASP A 16 6.60 -5.36 7.39
N ILE A 17 5.35 -5.79 7.18
CA ILE A 17 4.46 -6.27 8.24
C ILE A 17 4.31 -7.78 8.10
N HIS A 18 4.91 -8.52 9.04
CA HIS A 18 4.82 -9.97 9.09
C HIS A 18 3.52 -10.40 9.79
N ILE A 19 2.64 -11.09 9.06
CA ILE A 19 1.39 -11.61 9.61
C ILE A 19 1.60 -13.07 10.03
N LYS A 20 1.16 -13.42 11.25
CA LYS A 20 1.28 -14.77 11.83
C LYS A 20 0.74 -15.92 10.95
N ARG A 21 -0.06 -15.59 9.92
CA ARG A 21 -0.59 -16.52 8.92
C ARG A 21 0.40 -16.90 7.81
N GLY A 22 1.67 -16.52 7.94
CA GLY A 22 2.74 -16.95 7.05
C GLY A 22 2.89 -16.12 5.77
N PHE A 23 2.35 -14.91 5.76
CA PHE A 23 2.53 -13.96 4.66
C PHE A 23 2.92 -12.59 5.19
N THR A 24 3.60 -11.84 4.35
CA THR A 24 4.06 -10.47 4.60
C THR A 24 3.21 -9.49 3.79
N ILE A 25 2.83 -8.38 4.42
CA ILE A 25 2.29 -7.20 3.76
C ILE A 25 3.43 -6.19 3.66
N ILE A 26 3.72 -5.74 2.44
CA ILE A 26 4.75 -4.75 2.12
C ILE A 26 4.03 -3.44 1.85
N ILE A 27 4.49 -2.35 2.47
CA ILE A 27 3.92 -1.02 2.25
C ILE A 27 5.02 -0.08 1.78
N GLU A 28 4.88 0.43 0.56
CA GLU A 28 5.75 1.43 -0.03
C GLU A 28 5.14 2.81 0.17
N VAL A 29 5.87 3.73 0.82
CA VAL A 29 5.44 5.10 1.03
C VAL A 29 6.36 6.07 0.31
N PHE A 30 5.76 6.87 -0.57
CA PHE A 30 6.44 7.86 -1.39
C PHE A 30 6.16 9.27 -0.86
N ASN A 31 7.22 10.03 -0.65
CA ASN A 31 7.12 11.44 -0.32
C ASN A 31 6.79 12.25 -1.60
N ARG A 32 5.65 12.92 -1.58
CA ARG A 32 5.24 13.95 -2.53
C ARG A 32 5.38 15.29 -1.83
N SER A 33 5.74 16.36 -2.54
CA SER A 33 6.19 17.64 -1.96
C SER A 33 5.48 18.18 -0.70
N ASN A 34 4.19 17.88 -0.47
CA ASN A 34 3.44 18.28 0.74
C ASN A 34 2.66 17.12 1.41
N ASP A 35 2.81 15.89 0.94
CA ASP A 35 1.97 14.74 1.27
C ASP A 35 2.67 13.41 1.01
N TYR A 36 2.10 12.32 1.50
CA TYR A 36 2.59 10.96 1.24
C TYR A 36 1.54 10.18 0.46
N VAL A 37 2.01 9.32 -0.43
CA VAL A 37 1.19 8.28 -1.06
C VAL A 37 1.78 6.91 -0.71
N GLY A 38 0.91 6.00 -0.27
CA GLY A 38 1.28 4.67 0.18
C GLY A 38 0.63 3.59 -0.67
N PHE A 39 1.36 2.51 -0.93
CA PHE A 39 0.88 1.33 -1.63
C PHE A 39 1.14 0.10 -0.78
N ALA A 40 0.09 -0.62 -0.41
CA ALA A 40 0.16 -1.86 0.35
C ALA A 40 -0.07 -3.06 -0.56
N MET A 41 0.85 -4.01 -0.53
CA MET A 41 0.84 -5.25 -1.31
C MET A 41 1.03 -6.44 -0.37
N THR A 42 0.63 -7.63 -0.80
CA THR A 42 0.82 -8.86 -0.02
C THR A 42 1.57 -9.90 -0.82
N THR A 43 2.41 -10.66 -0.12
CA THR A 43 3.10 -11.84 -0.65
C THR A 43 2.18 -13.07 -0.73
N TYR A 44 0.94 -12.99 -0.23
CA TYR A 44 0.00 -14.09 -0.29
C TYR A 44 -0.67 -14.17 -1.66
N GLN A 45 -0.36 -15.23 -2.41
CA GLN A 45 -0.78 -15.41 -3.81
C GLN A 45 -2.28 -15.27 -4.04
N LYS A 46 -3.14 -15.66 -3.09
CA LYS A 46 -4.60 -15.49 -3.22
C LYS A 46 -5.01 -14.02 -3.38
N TYR A 47 -4.24 -13.10 -2.81
CA TYR A 47 -4.54 -11.67 -2.72
C TYR A 47 -3.52 -10.81 -3.45
N GLU A 48 -2.67 -11.41 -4.30
CA GLU A 48 -1.63 -10.70 -5.04
C GLU A 48 -2.18 -9.63 -5.99
N CYS A 49 -3.44 -9.79 -6.42
CA CYS A 49 -4.12 -8.83 -7.28
C CYS A 49 -4.66 -7.59 -6.54
N PHE A 50 -4.67 -7.61 -5.21
CA PHE A 50 -5.12 -6.46 -4.42
C PHE A 50 -3.96 -5.52 -4.13
N THR A 51 -4.24 -4.23 -4.23
CA THR A 51 -3.31 -3.17 -3.85
C THR A 51 -4.09 -2.16 -3.01
N GLY A 52 -3.65 -1.96 -1.78
CA GLY A 52 -4.20 -0.93 -0.91
C GLY A 52 -3.55 0.41 -1.20
N VAL A 53 -4.33 1.49 -1.21
CA VAL A 53 -3.82 2.83 -1.48
C VAL A 53 -4.10 3.76 -0.30
N GLY A 54 -3.08 4.50 0.13
CA GLY A 54 -3.16 5.48 1.21
C GLY A 54 -2.69 6.86 0.78
N TYR A 55 -3.32 7.90 1.31
CA TYR A 55 -2.90 9.29 1.12
C TYR A 55 -2.97 10.02 2.46
N HIS A 56 -1.86 10.61 2.90
CA HIS A 56 -1.86 11.40 4.13
C HIS A 56 -0.68 12.37 4.21
N LYS A 57 -0.80 13.47 4.96
CA LYS A 57 0.32 14.42 5.21
C LYS A 57 1.37 13.88 6.18
N ASN A 58 1.01 12.87 6.95
CA ASN A 58 1.88 12.14 7.86
C ASN A 58 2.17 10.75 7.28
N GLN A 59 3.43 10.36 7.27
CA GLN A 59 3.92 9.13 6.67
C GLN A 59 3.32 7.86 7.31
N LYS A 60 3.25 7.79 8.64
CA LYS A 60 2.72 6.61 9.35
C LYS A 60 1.23 6.44 9.11
N GLU A 61 0.50 7.54 9.17
CA GLU A 61 -0.93 7.56 8.83
C GLU A 61 -1.17 7.20 7.35
N CYS A 62 -0.25 7.56 6.45
CA CYS A 62 -0.31 7.15 5.05
C CYS A 62 -0.14 5.65 4.89
N ALA A 63 0.83 5.05 5.60
CA ALA A 63 1.02 3.60 5.61
C ALA A 63 -0.19 2.89 6.21
N LEU A 64 -0.74 3.40 7.32
CA LEU A 64 -1.94 2.85 7.96
C LEU A 64 -3.17 2.91 7.03
N ALA A 65 -3.33 4.01 6.29
CA ALA A 65 -4.40 4.15 5.30
C ALA A 65 -4.27 3.09 4.18
N ALA A 66 -3.07 2.91 3.62
CA ALA A 66 -2.82 1.91 2.59
C ALA A 66 -3.07 0.48 3.11
N TYR A 67 -2.63 0.18 4.32
CA TYR A 67 -2.86 -1.10 4.98
C TYR A 67 -4.36 -1.39 5.16
N ASN A 68 -5.10 -0.43 5.72
CA ASN A 68 -6.54 -0.58 5.97
C ASN A 68 -7.33 -0.75 4.68
N ASP A 69 -6.95 -0.03 3.62
CA ASP A 69 -7.56 -0.19 2.31
C ASP A 69 -7.36 -1.60 1.75
N LEU A 70 -6.13 -2.13 1.80
CA LEU A 70 -5.83 -3.52 1.38
C LEU A 70 -6.66 -4.55 2.18
N LEU A 71 -6.74 -4.40 3.50
CA LEU A 71 -7.54 -5.29 4.34
C LEU A 71 -9.05 -5.20 4.03
N SER A 72 -9.54 -4.01 3.66
CA SER A 72 -10.93 -3.83 3.27
C SER A 72 -11.26 -4.60 1.98
N GLN A 73 -10.33 -4.63 1.02
CA GLN A 73 -10.49 -5.39 -0.23
C GLN A 73 -10.47 -6.90 0.05
N ILE A 74 -9.50 -7.36 0.84
CA ILE A 74 -9.39 -8.78 1.24
C ILE A 74 -10.63 -9.26 2.01
N SER A 75 -11.15 -8.43 2.92
CA SER A 75 -12.34 -8.81 3.70
C SER A 75 -13.60 -8.89 2.85
N ARG A 76 -13.78 -7.97 1.87
CA ARG A 76 -14.89 -8.02 0.90
C ARG A 76 -14.87 -9.29 0.05
N ASP A 77 -13.70 -9.76 -0.39
CA ASP A 77 -13.56 -11.04 -1.10
C ASP A 77 -14.03 -12.23 -0.24
N CYS A 78 -13.75 -12.20 1.07
CA CYS A 78 -14.13 -13.28 1.97
C CYS A 78 -15.64 -13.35 2.23
N THR A 79 -16.37 -12.24 2.11
CA THR A 79 -17.83 -12.16 2.27
C THR A 79 -18.64 -12.51 1.01
N LEU A 80 -17.99 -12.69 -0.14
CA LEU A 80 -18.63 -13.08 -1.39
C LEU A 80 -18.67 -14.60 -1.62
N LYS A 81 -18.42 -15.39 -0.56
CA LYS A 81 -18.57 -16.85 -0.53
C LYS A 81 -19.78 -17.25 0.29
#